data_AF-A0A7V0JCU6-F1
#
_entry.id   AF-A0A7V0JCU6-F1
#
_cell.length_a   1.000
_cell.length_b   1.000
_cell.length_c   1.000
_cell.angle_alpha   90.00
_cell.angle_beta   90.00
_cell.angle_gamma   90.00
#
_symmetry.space_group_name_H-M   'P 1'
#
loop_
_entity.id
_entity.type
_entity.pdbx_description
1 polymer ?
#
loop_
_entity_poly.entity_id
_entity_poly.type
_entity_poly.pdbx_seq_one_letter_code
_entity_poly.pdbx_strand_id
1 'polypeptide(L)'
;MKNKNMKTSRPKTSKGKIQKQTMKKITNRPDSLKPVPFRFCAGCGHGLLHRIVAEIIDELDIREKTIGFAPVGCAVFAYDYFNFDVIETPHGRP
;
A
#
# COMPACT_ATOMS: atom_id res chain seq x y z
N MET A 1 -13.05 0.27 20.37
CA MET A 1 -12.47 0.55 21.71
C MET A 1 -11.18 -0.26 21.80
N LYS A 2 -9.95 0.20 22.05
CA LYS A 2 -9.35 1.38 22.68
C LYS A 2 -8.02 1.64 21.93
N ASN A 3 -7.70 2.87 21.49
CA ASN A 3 -6.39 3.15 20.90
C ASN A 3 -5.61 4.12 21.81
N LYS A 4 -4.52 3.63 22.41
CA LYS A 4 -3.66 4.38 23.33
C LYS A 4 -2.56 5.10 22.54
N ASN A 5 -2.46 6.41 22.78
CA ASN A 5 -1.30 7.28 22.64
C ASN A 5 -0.71 7.52 21.23
N MET A 6 -1.01 8.69 20.66
CA MET A 6 -0.21 9.31 19.59
C MET A 6 0.15 10.75 19.97
N LYS A 7 1.44 11.01 20.24
CA LYS A 7 1.99 12.35 20.54
C LYS A 7 2.89 12.83 19.39
N THR A 8 2.40 13.49 18.34
CA THR A 8 3.26 14.25 17.38
C THR A 8 3.07 15.79 17.41
N SER A 9 4.08 16.56 17.85
CA SER A 9 4.04 18.04 18.00
C SER A 9 5.09 18.70 17.14
N ARG A 10 4.67 19.69 16.35
CA ARG A 10 5.46 20.91 16.24
C ARG A 10 4.60 22.19 16.15
N PRO A 11 4.60 23.00 17.22
CA PRO A 11 4.10 24.37 17.32
C PRO A 11 4.79 25.45 16.44
N LYS A 12 4.00 26.38 15.87
CA LYS A 12 4.40 27.58 15.10
C LYS A 12 5.09 28.66 15.95
N THR A 13 6.01 29.42 15.38
CA THR A 13 6.57 30.64 16.01
C THR A 13 5.54 31.77 16.04
N SER A 14 4.88 31.97 17.17
CA SER A 14 4.50 33.25 17.78
C SER A 14 3.75 32.93 19.07
N LYS A 15 4.04 33.67 20.14
CA LYS A 15 3.66 33.36 21.53
C LYS A 15 2.14 33.14 21.68
N GLY A 16 1.72 31.88 21.66
CA GLY A 16 0.35 31.43 21.85
C GLY A 16 0.35 29.91 21.74
N LYS A 17 -0.13 29.20 22.76
CA LYS A 17 -0.09 27.73 22.89
C LYS A 17 -0.50 27.04 21.59
N ILE A 18 0.46 26.55 20.79
CA ILE A 18 0.12 25.82 19.57
C ILE A 18 -0.29 24.42 19.98
N GLN A 19 -1.58 24.19 19.86
CA GLN A 19 -2.21 22.90 20.06
C GLN A 19 -1.68 21.94 19.00
N LYS A 20 -1.04 20.90 19.50
CA LYS A 20 -0.51 19.74 18.78
C LYS A 20 -1.65 19.01 18.07
N GLN A 21 -1.99 19.41 16.84
CA GLN A 21 -2.95 18.69 16.01
C GLN A 21 -2.37 17.30 15.69
N THR A 22 -2.89 16.26 16.35
CA THR A 22 -2.53 14.88 16.08
C THR A 22 -3.15 14.48 14.75
N MET A 23 -2.33 14.30 13.71
CA MET A 23 -2.79 13.76 12.44
C MET A 23 -3.34 12.34 12.68
N LYS A 24 -4.64 12.17 12.49
CA LYS A 24 -5.28 10.86 12.51
C LYS A 24 -4.71 10.07 11.33
N LYS A 25 -4.12 8.91 11.59
CA LYS A 25 -3.70 7.98 10.53
C LYS A 25 -4.98 7.49 9.84
N ILE A 26 -5.21 7.95 8.61
CA ILE A 26 -6.43 7.65 7.85
C ILE A 26 -6.30 6.28 7.19
N THR A 27 -5.12 5.96 6.65
CA THR A 27 -4.88 4.73 5.90
C THR A 27 -3.80 3.87 6.56
N ASN A 28 -3.99 2.55 6.48
CA ASN A 28 -2.98 1.56 6.83
C ASN A 28 -2.35 0.98 5.57
N ARG A 29 -1.38 0.08 5.73
CA ARG A 29 -0.90 -0.73 4.60
C ARG A 29 -1.94 -1.84 4.38
N PRO A 30 -2.34 -2.13 3.13
CA PRO A 30 -3.23 -3.25 2.85
C PRO A 30 -2.58 -4.58 3.23
N ASP A 31 -3.38 -5.51 3.76
CA ASP A 31 -2.97 -6.87 4.13
C ASP A 31 -2.70 -7.72 2.88
N SER A 32 -3.33 -7.38 1.75
CA SER A 32 -3.03 -7.93 0.42
C SER A 32 -1.67 -7.52 -0.15
N LEU A 33 -0.84 -6.74 0.56
CA LEU A 33 0.46 -6.28 0.08
C LEU A 33 1.61 -6.54 1.08
N LYS A 34 2.53 -7.43 0.72
CA LYS A 34 3.70 -7.82 1.52
C LYS A 34 4.57 -6.61 1.86
N PRO A 35 5.15 -6.50 3.07
CA PRO A 35 5.93 -5.34 3.51
C PRO A 35 7.36 -5.30 2.93
N VAL A 36 7.47 -5.38 1.61
CA VAL A 36 8.73 -5.36 0.87
C VAL A 36 8.89 -4.04 0.10
N PRO A 37 10.13 -3.56 -0.10
CA PRO A 37 10.39 -2.38 -0.92
C PRO A 37 10.12 -2.68 -2.40
N PHE A 38 9.51 -1.72 -3.09
CA PHE A 38 9.29 -1.82 -4.53
C PHE A 38 10.57 -1.55 -5.31
N ARG A 39 10.80 -2.33 -6.36
CA ARG A 39 11.91 -2.16 -7.32
C ARG A 39 11.57 -1.21 -8.47
N PHE A 40 10.63 -0.29 -8.25
CA PHE A 40 10.19 0.66 -9.27
C PHE A 40 10.96 1.98 -9.20
N CYS A 41 11.12 2.64 -10.35
CA CYS A 41 11.71 3.97 -10.43
C CYS A 41 10.88 4.99 -9.63
N ALA A 42 11.54 6.04 -9.11
CA ALA A 42 10.85 7.14 -8.46
C ALA A 42 9.86 7.81 -9.44
N GLY A 43 8.63 8.07 -8.97
CA GLY A 43 7.55 8.62 -9.81
C GLY A 43 6.84 7.59 -10.70
N CYS A 44 7.24 6.32 -10.68
CA CYS A 44 6.57 5.27 -11.44
C CYS A 44 5.20 4.91 -10.85
N GLY A 45 4.18 4.78 -11.71
CA GLY A 45 2.82 4.46 -11.30
C GLY A 45 2.61 3.03 -10.77
N HIS A 46 3.51 2.08 -11.07
CA HIS A 46 3.33 0.66 -10.70
C HIS A 46 3.19 0.45 -9.20
N GLY A 47 4.01 1.13 -8.38
CA GLY A 47 3.94 1.01 -6.92
C GLY A 47 2.64 1.56 -6.34
N LEU A 48 2.12 2.65 -6.93
CA LEU A 48 0.82 3.21 -6.55
C LEU A 48 -0.32 2.27 -6.96
N LEU A 49 -0.28 1.74 -8.18
CA LEU A 49 -1.30 0.81 -8.69
C LEU A 49 -1.37 -0.47 -7.85
N HIS A 50 -0.24 -1.08 -7.48
CA HIS A 50 -0.24 -2.26 -6.61
C HIS A 50 -0.87 -1.97 -5.24
N ARG A 51 -0.63 -0.78 -4.68
CA ARG A 51 -1.28 -0.38 -3.43
C ARG A 51 -2.79 -0.26 -3.59
N ILE A 52 -3.26 0.44 -4.63
CA ILE A 52 -4.70 0.65 -4.87
C ILE A 52 -5.38 -0.70 -5.09
N VAL A 53 -4.81 -1.57 -5.93
CA VAL A 53 -5.37 -2.91 -6.18
C VAL A 53 -5.45 -3.72 -4.89
N ALA A 54 -4.40 -3.70 -4.06
CA ALA A 54 -4.42 -4.39 -2.78
C ALA A 54 -5.47 -3.82 -1.80
N GLU A 55 -5.63 -2.49 -1.75
CA GLU A 55 -6.68 -1.85 -0.94
C GLU A 55 -8.08 -2.30 -1.40
N ILE A 56 -8.34 -2.36 -2.70
CA ILE A 56 -9.63 -2.84 -3.23
C ILE A 56 -9.86 -4.33 -2.96
N ILE A 57 -8.84 -5.18 -3.07
CA ILE A 57 -8.96 -6.61 -2.76
C ILE A 57 -9.31 -6.82 -1.29
N ASP A 58 -8.70 -6.04 -0.39
CA ASP A 58 -9.01 -6.08 1.04
C ASP A 58 -10.41 -5.52 1.34
N GLU A 59 -10.81 -4.41 0.70
CA GLU A 59 -12.16 -3.83 0.84
C GLU A 59 -13.26 -4.79 0.37
N LEU A 60 -12.99 -5.60 -0.65
CA LEU A 60 -13.92 -6.60 -1.17
C LEU A 60 -13.86 -7.94 -0.40
N ASP A 61 -12.90 -8.13 0.50
CA ASP A 61 -12.67 -9.38 1.26
C ASP A 61 -12.50 -10.62 0.34
N ILE A 62 -11.80 -10.45 -0.79
CA ILE A 62 -11.60 -11.50 -1.80
C ILE A 62 -10.16 -12.01 -1.89
N ARG A 63 -9.27 -11.65 -0.97
CA ARG A 63 -7.84 -12.03 -1.01
C ARG A 63 -7.64 -13.54 -1.15
N GLU A 64 -8.36 -14.33 -0.36
CA GLU A 64 -8.28 -15.80 -0.34
C GLU A 64 -8.94 -16.49 -1.56
N LYS A 65 -9.55 -15.71 -2.46
CA LYS A 65 -10.23 -16.18 -3.67
C LYS A 65 -9.64 -15.58 -4.95
N THR A 66 -8.53 -14.86 -4.83
CA THR A 66 -7.92 -14.11 -5.94
C THR A 66 -6.60 -14.76 -6.34
N ILE A 67 -6.43 -15.00 -7.65
CA ILE A 67 -5.14 -15.35 -8.25
C ILE A 67 -4.76 -14.23 -9.20
N GLY A 68 -3.55 -13.69 -9.04
CA GLY A 68 -3.01 -12.64 -9.90
C GLY A 68 -2.25 -13.20 -11.09
N PHE A 69 -2.25 -12.44 -12.18
CA PHE A 69 -1.43 -12.70 -13.37
C PHE A 69 -0.44 -11.54 -13.51
N ALA A 70 0.85 -11.82 -13.37
CA ALA A 70 1.93 -10.87 -13.49
C ALA A 70 2.43 -10.85 -14.95
N PRO A 71 2.24 -9.74 -15.68
CA PRO A 71 2.67 -9.65 -17.08
C PRO A 71 4.18 -9.43 -17.16
N VAL A 72 4.74 -9.68 -18.33
CA VAL A 72 6.17 -9.42 -18.54
C VAL A 72 6.45 -7.91 -18.65
N GLY A 73 7.55 -7.47 -18.01
CA GLY A 73 7.97 -6.07 -17.92
C GLY A 73 8.22 -5.65 -16.48
N CYS A 74 8.27 -4.35 -16.18
CA CYS A 74 8.48 -3.89 -14.80
C CYS A 74 7.39 -4.42 -13.84
N ALA A 75 6.16 -4.54 -14.31
CA ALA A 75 5.02 -5.05 -13.54
C ALA A 75 5.13 -6.54 -13.17
N VAL A 76 6.09 -7.30 -13.75
CA VAL A 76 6.28 -8.72 -13.49
C VAL A 76 6.52 -9.01 -12.00
N PHE A 77 7.14 -8.06 -11.29
CA PHE A 77 7.44 -8.20 -9.88
C PHE A 77 6.20 -8.24 -8.96
N ALA A 78 4.98 -8.15 -9.50
CA ALA A 78 3.73 -8.27 -8.75
C ALA A 78 3.68 -9.52 -7.84
N TYR A 79 4.28 -10.65 -8.26
CA TYR A 79 4.32 -11.88 -7.45
C TYR A 79 5.13 -11.74 -6.15
N ASP A 80 6.13 -10.86 -6.13
CA ASP A 80 6.92 -10.56 -4.94
C ASP A 80 6.18 -9.62 -3.97
N TYR A 81 5.19 -8.89 -4.46
CA TYR A 81 4.56 -7.80 -3.73
C TYR A 81 3.19 -8.14 -3.17
N PHE A 82 2.35 -8.80 -3.96
CA PHE A 82 1.02 -9.20 -3.49
C PHE A 82 1.11 -10.35 -2.48
N ASN A 83 0.19 -10.30 -1.50
CA ASN A 83 0.06 -11.28 -0.43
C ASN A 83 -1.07 -12.28 -0.72
N PHE A 84 -1.08 -12.79 -1.95
CA PHE A 84 -1.92 -13.87 -2.45
C PHE A 84 -1.18 -14.51 -3.65
N ASP A 85 -1.72 -15.58 -4.20
CA ASP A 85 -1.05 -16.32 -5.27
C ASP A 85 -1.03 -15.51 -6.57
N VAL A 86 0.15 -15.40 -7.17
CA VAL A 86 0.36 -14.68 -8.43
C VAL A 86 1.28 -15.51 -9.32
N ILE A 87 0.91 -15.67 -10.58
CA ILE A 87 1.69 -16.39 -11.58
C ILE A 87 2.25 -15.43 -12.64
N GLU A 88 3.45 -15.70 -13.13
CA GLU A 88 4.02 -14.98 -14.27
C GLU A 88 3.43 -15.51 -15.58
N THR A 89 2.98 -14.61 -16.45
CA THR A 89 2.44 -14.95 -17.76
C THR A 89 3.42 -14.68 -18.89
N PRO A 90 3.42 -15.51 -19.95
CA PRO A 90 4.23 -15.23 -21.14
C PRO A 90 3.73 -13.97 -21.87
N HIS A 91 4.64 -13.31 -22.60
CA HIS A 91 4.32 -12.13 -23.41
C HIS A 91 3.11 -12.40 -24.33
N GLY A 92 2.16 -11.44 -24.34
CA GLY A 92 0.99 -11.51 -25.21
C GLY A 92 -0.08 -12.51 -24.77
N ARG A 93 0.05 -13.11 -23.58
CA ARG A 93 -0.97 -13.97 -22.98
C ARG A 93 -1.64 -13.25 -21.79
N PRO A 94 -2.98 -13.17 -21.77
CA PRO A 94 -3.70 -12.73 -20.57
C PRO A 94 -3.56 -13.75 -19.44
#